data_AF-A0A1Q6TPJ6-F1
#
_entry.id   AF-A0A1Q6TPJ6-F1
#
_cell.length_a   1.000
_cell.length_b   1.000
_cell.length_c   1.000
_cell.angle_alpha   90.00
_cell.angle_beta   90.00
_cell.angle_gamma   90.00
#
_symmetry.space_group_name_H-M   'P 1'
#
loop_
_entity.id
_entity.type
_entity.pdbx_description
1 polymer ?
#
loop_
_entity_poly.entity_id
_entity_poly.type
_entity_poly.pdbx_seq_one_letter_code
_entity_poly.pdbx_strand_id
1 'polypeptide(L)'
;MQQNDEKSIQFSKTVGELVKELRLTNTDKSLNKLADEYDISRATLSKLENGIHHCKFITIWQLSEALGIKCSELVKRLEEKLGDDFSLIDE
;
A
#
# COMPACT_ATOMS: atom_id res chain seq x y z
N MET A 1 -4.68 4.14 -23.40
CA MET A 1 -5.65 4.15 -22.28
C MET A 1 -5.68 2.81 -21.54
N GLN A 2 -5.88 1.66 -22.21
CA GLN A 2 -5.91 0.35 -21.54
C GLN A 2 -4.60 -0.08 -20.83
N GLN A 3 -3.42 0.17 -21.40
CA GLN A 3 -2.14 -0.24 -20.76
C GLN A 3 -1.82 0.54 -19.47
N ASN A 4 -2.13 1.83 -19.42
CA ASN A 4 -2.00 2.62 -18.19
C ASN A 4 -2.92 2.09 -17.08
N ASP A 5 -4.10 1.57 -17.43
CA ASP A 5 -5.01 0.97 -16.46
C ASP A 5 -4.42 -0.33 -15.89
N GLU A 6 -3.81 -1.19 -16.71
CA GLU A 6 -3.18 -2.44 -16.24
C GLU A 6 -1.99 -2.18 -15.30
N LYS A 7 -1.08 -1.28 -15.68
CA LYS A 7 0.07 -0.89 -14.84
C LYS A 7 -0.39 -0.24 -13.53
N SER A 8 -1.43 0.61 -13.60
CA SER A 8 -2.01 1.24 -12.40
C SER A 8 -2.70 0.22 -11.49
N ILE A 9 -3.33 -0.82 -12.05
CA ILE A 9 -3.89 -1.94 -11.29
C ILE A 9 -2.77 -2.76 -10.63
N GLN A 10 -1.70 -3.10 -11.36
CA GLN A 10 -0.54 -3.80 -10.80
C GLN A 10 0.07 -3.01 -9.66
N PHE A 11 0.28 -1.71 -9.83
CA PHE A 11 0.80 -0.82 -8.79
C PHE A 11 -0.07 -0.88 -7.54
N SER A 12 -1.39 -0.71 -7.70
CA SER A 12 -2.34 -0.69 -6.57
C SER A 12 -2.40 -2.01 -5.83
N LYS A 13 -2.35 -3.14 -6.55
CA LYS A 13 -2.26 -4.49 -5.94
C LYS A 13 -0.97 -4.66 -5.15
N THR A 14 0.16 -4.27 -5.73
CA THR A 14 1.47 -4.40 -5.09
C THR A 14 1.56 -3.58 -3.81
N VAL A 15 1.03 -2.35 -3.82
CA VAL A 15 0.90 -1.51 -2.62
C VAL A 15 0.03 -2.20 -1.57
N GLY A 16 -1.13 -2.72 -1.96
CA GLY A 16 -2.05 -3.39 -1.05
C GLY A 16 -1.44 -4.63 -0.38
N GLU A 17 -0.79 -5.47 -1.17
CA GLU A 17 -0.07 -6.66 -0.71
C GLU A 17 1.05 -6.28 0.26
N LEU A 18 1.88 -5.29 -0.09
CA LEU A 18 2.95 -4.82 0.78
C LEU A 18 2.42 -4.30 2.12
N VAL A 19 1.37 -3.48 2.12
CA VAL A 19 0.77 -2.96 3.37
C VAL A 19 0.21 -4.09 4.23
N LYS A 20 -0.45 -5.07 3.62
CA LYS A 20 -0.97 -6.25 4.32
C LYS A 20 0.16 -7.08 4.94
N GLU A 21 1.24 -7.33 4.20
CA GLU A 21 2.42 -8.03 4.70
C GLU A 21 3.06 -7.28 5.87
N LEU A 22 3.26 -5.97 5.74
CA LEU A 22 3.82 -5.14 6.81
C LEU A 22 2.91 -5.11 8.04
N ARG A 23 1.58 -5.05 7.88
CA ARG A 23 0.65 -5.12 9.02
C ARG A 23 0.85 -6.42 9.78
N LEU A 24 0.85 -7.55 9.07
CA LEU A 24 0.98 -8.87 9.70
C LEU A 24 2.36 -9.05 10.35
N THR A 25 3.43 -8.59 9.70
CA THR A 25 4.81 -8.79 10.17
C THR A 25 5.25 -7.80 11.26
N ASN A 26 4.91 -6.53 11.13
CA ASN A 26 5.37 -5.50 12.07
C ASN A 26 4.46 -5.32 13.29
N THR A 27 3.17 -5.61 13.14
CA THR A 27 2.18 -5.29 14.18
C THR A 27 1.46 -6.50 14.76
N ASP A 28 1.39 -7.61 14.01
CA ASP A 28 0.57 -8.79 14.32
C ASP A 28 -0.92 -8.44 14.59
N LYS A 29 -1.38 -7.28 14.09
CA LYS A 29 -2.76 -6.80 14.29
C LYS A 29 -3.63 -7.27 13.14
N SER A 30 -4.88 -7.60 13.47
CA SER A 30 -5.94 -7.71 12.47
C SER A 30 -6.17 -6.36 11.80
N LEU A 31 -6.76 -6.38 10.60
CA LEU A 31 -7.12 -5.17 9.87
C LEU A 31 -7.98 -4.22 10.72
N ASN A 32 -9.00 -4.76 11.40
CA ASN A 32 -9.88 -3.96 12.26
C ASN A 32 -9.12 -3.35 13.44
N LYS A 33 -8.22 -4.11 14.06
CA LYS A 33 -7.46 -3.62 15.22
C LYS A 33 -6.51 -2.48 14.83
N LEU A 34 -5.80 -2.61 13.70
CA LEU A 34 -4.95 -1.52 13.20
C LEU A 34 -5.79 -0.29 12.82
N ALA A 35 -6.91 -0.50 12.12
CA ALA A 35 -7.82 0.56 11.72
C ALA A 35 -8.35 1.37 12.92
N ASP A 36 -8.83 0.67 13.95
CA ASP A 36 -9.39 1.31 15.14
C ASP A 36 -8.31 2.06 15.96
N GLU A 37 -7.09 1.54 16.07
CA GLU A 37 -6.01 2.15 16.85
C GLU A 37 -5.45 3.44 16.23
N TYR A 38 -5.45 3.55 14.90
CA TYR A 38 -4.86 4.68 14.18
C TYR A 38 -5.91 5.56 13.48
N ASP A 39 -7.19 5.40 13.85
CA ASP A 39 -8.34 6.12 13.28
C ASP A 39 -8.38 6.07 11.74
N ILE A 40 -8.02 4.92 11.18
CA ILE A 40 -8.10 4.64 9.75
C ILE A 40 -9.44 3.94 9.49
N SER A 41 -10.20 4.41 8.51
CA SER A 41 -11.43 3.72 8.11
C SER A 41 -11.14 2.26 7.69
N ARG A 42 -11.78 1.30 8.37
CA ARG A 42 -11.69 -0.14 8.04
C ARG A 42 -11.98 -0.43 6.57
N ALA A 43 -12.98 0.26 6.01
CA ALA A 43 -13.33 0.13 4.60
C ALA A 43 -12.21 0.64 3.69
N THR A 44 -11.56 1.74 4.05
CA THR A 44 -10.42 2.29 3.30
C THR A 44 -9.23 1.36 3.36
N LEU A 45 -8.87 0.87 4.56
CA LEU A 45 -7.77 -0.06 4.73
C LEU A 45 -8.01 -1.38 4.00
N SER A 46 -9.23 -1.92 4.08
CA SER A 46 -9.62 -3.14 3.35
C SER A 46 -9.53 -2.96 1.84
N LYS A 47 -10.07 -1.87 1.31
CA LYS A 47 -9.98 -1.57 -0.13
C LYS A 47 -8.54 -1.38 -0.61
N LEU A 48 -7.69 -0.79 0.24
CA LEU A 48 -6.27 -0.60 -0.02
C LEU A 48 -5.53 -1.93 -0.04
N GLU A 49 -5.68 -2.77 0.99
CA GLU A 49 -5.01 -4.09 1.07
C GLU A 49 -5.43 -5.05 -0.05
N ASN A 50 -6.62 -4.85 -0.62
CA ASN A 50 -7.09 -5.60 -1.79
C ASN A 50 -6.74 -4.95 -3.14
N GLY A 51 -6.01 -3.82 -3.15
CA GLY A 51 -5.60 -3.11 -4.35
C GLY A 51 -6.74 -2.53 -5.19
N ILE A 52 -7.92 -2.32 -4.58
CA ILE A 52 -9.14 -1.85 -5.27
C ILE A 52 -9.09 -0.33 -5.50
N HIS A 53 -8.44 0.40 -4.62
CA HIS A 53 -8.36 1.86 -4.66
C HIS A 53 -6.93 2.34 -4.79
N HIS A 54 -6.71 3.32 -5.66
CA HIS A 54 -5.52 4.15 -5.62
C HIS A 54 -5.46 4.88 -4.27
N CYS A 55 -4.37 4.68 -3.54
CA CYS A 55 -4.15 5.37 -2.29
C CYS A 55 -3.59 6.77 -2.57
N LYS A 56 -3.99 7.74 -1.76
CA LYS A 56 -3.33 9.05 -1.75
C LYS A 56 -2.03 8.93 -0.97
N PHE A 57 -1.05 9.76 -1.31
CA PHE A 57 0.24 9.76 -0.59
C PHE A 57 0.07 10.01 0.92
N ILE A 58 -0.89 10.85 1.32
CA ILE A 58 -1.21 11.06 2.75
C ILE A 58 -1.61 9.76 3.47
N THR A 59 -2.35 8.87 2.79
CA THR A 59 -2.74 7.57 3.34
C THR A 59 -1.53 6.65 3.49
N ILE A 60 -0.61 6.65 2.52
CA ILE A 60 0.66 5.91 2.61
C ILE A 60 1.50 6.41 3.79
N TRP A 61 1.54 7.73 4.00
CA TRP A 61 2.27 8.32 5.12
C TRP A 61 1.68 7.88 6.47
N GLN A 62 0.38 8.03 6.66
CA GLN A 62 -0.33 7.57 7.87
C GLN A 62 -0.12 6.08 8.12
N LEU A 63 -0.17 5.25 7.07
CA LEU A 63 0.08 3.82 7.19
C LEU A 63 1.51 3.52 7.62
N SER A 64 2.50 4.24 7.09
CA SER A 64 3.89 4.04 7.50
C SER A 64 4.08 4.30 9.01
N GLU A 65 3.45 5.36 9.53
CA GLU A 65 3.45 5.66 10.97
C GLU A 65 2.72 4.57 11.76
N ALA A 66 1.55 4.12 11.30
CA ALA A 66 0.78 3.05 11.94
C ALA A 66 1.52 1.70 12.00
N LEU A 67 2.32 1.43 10.96
CA LEU A 67 3.15 0.23 10.81
C LEU A 67 4.51 0.35 11.51
N GLY A 68 4.81 1.49 12.13
CA GLY A 68 6.05 1.73 12.86
C GLY A 68 7.30 1.86 11.97
N ILE A 69 7.14 2.26 10.71
CA ILE A 69 8.24 2.41 9.75
C ILE A 69 8.27 3.82 9.13
N LYS A 70 9.42 4.22 8.61
CA LYS A 70 9.50 5.45 7.81
C LYS A 70 8.76 5.27 6.48
N CYS A 71 8.09 6.31 6.00
CA CYS A 71 7.46 6.29 4.68
C CYS A 71 8.47 5.92 3.56
N SER A 72 9.71 6.40 3.66
CA SER A 72 10.79 6.05 2.72
C SER A 72 11.09 4.55 2.68
N GLU A 73 10.98 3.85 3.82
CA GLU A 73 11.19 2.40 3.87
C GLU A 73 10.05 1.65 3.17
N LEU A 74 8.80 2.12 3.34
CA LEU A 74 7.66 1.57 2.60
C LEU A 74 7.84 1.75 1.09
N VAL A 75 8.22 2.96 0.64
CA VAL A 75 8.46 3.26 -0.78
C VAL A 75 9.60 2.40 -1.33
N LYS A 76 10.71 2.28 -0.60
CA LYS A 76 11.83 1.44 -1.01
C LYS A 76 11.41 -0.02 -1.25
N ARG A 77 10.67 -0.62 -0.30
CA ARG A 77 10.17 -1.99 -0.45
C ARG A 77 9.17 -2.14 -1.59
N LEU A 78 8.41 -1.09 -1.88
CA LEU A 78 7.49 -1.07 -3.01
C LEU A 78 8.26 -1.09 -4.34
N GLU A 79 9.30 -0.26 -4.48
CA GLU A 79 10.19 -0.27 -5.64
C GLU A 79 10.82 -1.66 -5.85
N GLU A 80 11.38 -2.25 -4.77
CA GLU A 80 11.95 -3.60 -4.80
C GLU A 80 10.93 -4.67 -5.26
N LYS A 81 9.65 -4.57 -4.85
CA LYS A 81 8.59 -5.50 -5.26
C LYS A 81 8.10 -5.29 -6.69
N LEU A 82 8.07 -4.05 -7.17
CA LEU A 82 7.65 -3.73 -8.53
C LEU A 82 8.74 -4.13 -9.55
N GLY A 83 10.01 -4.07 -9.14
CA GLY A 83 11.16 -4.37 -9.97
C GLY A 83 11.66 -3.15 -10.75
N ASP A 84 12.93 -3.17 -11.13
CA ASP A 84 13.65 -2.04 -11.72
C ASP A 84 13.07 -1.58 -13.08
N ASP A 85 12.39 -2.47 -13.80
CA ASP A 85 11.81 -2.21 -15.12
C ASP A 85 10.37 -1.64 -15.06
N PHE A 86 9.78 -1.52 -13.86
CA PHE A 86 8.40 -1.03 -13.73
C PHE A 86 8.32 0.48 -13.96
N SER A 87 7.52 0.90 -14.94
CA SER A 87 7.19 2.32 -15.17
C SER A 87 5.70 2.50 -15.46
N LEU A 88 5.10 3.49 -14.80
CA LEU A 88 3.73 3.96 -15.06
C LEU A 88 3.63 4.82 -16.33
N ILE A 89 4.76 5.30 -16.84
CA ILE A 89 4.84 6.11 -18.05
C ILE A 89 5.31 5.19 -19.18
N ASP A 90 4.60 5.21 -20.29
CA ASP A 90 5.04 4.58 -21.52
C ASP A 90 6.11 5.49 -22.17
N GLU A 91 7.26 4.93 -22.54
CA GLU A 91 8.27 5.62 -23.36
C GLU A 91 7.80 5.83 -24.80
#